data_AF-A0A934STA5-F1
#
_entry.id   AF-A0A934STA5-F1
#
_cell.length_a   1.000
_cell.length_b   1.000
_cell.length_c   1.000
_cell.angle_alpha   90.00
_cell.angle_beta   90.00
_cell.angle_gamma   90.00
#
_symmetry.space_group_name_H-M   'P 1'
#
loop_
_entity.id
_entity.type
_entity.pdbx_description
1 polymer ?
#
loop_
_entity_poly.entity_id
_entity_poly.type
_entity_poly.pdbx_seq_one_letter_code
_entity_poly.pdbx_strand_id
1 'polypeptide(L)'
;MAAVLTDKPIPQAVAEPAPERLSFEHIGYNLGWDYAAYGMRPPSDEEACVLRGHAEGAQHFRRGTIDTDLFVRKWLQIRFNALLRRRVFDDAVTPQFLHSICSSHCPITRVPLTVGTLGGSDWSVDRIINDGGYTPQNLMMISSAANRIKDGRNLGDVAALCRNPELDTRLRPWEWMRLYSIMQIAYYRAGLLAEDAYHISPIVAFAPPHISWGWAERLQLAFLLMAMHKKCMAKLPKGGSAHHFFTVVRNSCVDTRSAALSHKLLARLRRKLVSVSVPSDVWWDAGTLTLLADLVNHQSQQNRWPRQLIASMDRFKDTQSEACITKLQHDMALSTSGYLVS
;
A
#
# COMPACT_ATOMS: atom_id res chain seq x y z
N MET A 1 5.70 -33.43 -22.97
CA MET A 1 4.38 -33.48 -23.65
C MET A 1 3.71 -32.15 -23.42
N ALA A 2 3.57 -31.36 -24.48
CA ALA A 2 3.02 -30.01 -24.44
C ALA A 2 1.50 -30.07 -24.25
N ALA A 3 0.98 -29.44 -23.19
CA ALA A 3 -0.45 -29.32 -22.96
C ALA A 3 -0.97 -28.10 -23.74
N VAL A 4 -1.89 -28.38 -24.66
CA VAL A 4 -2.62 -27.40 -25.47
C VAL A 4 -3.53 -26.59 -24.55
N LEU A 5 -3.30 -25.27 -24.49
CA LEU A 5 -4.20 -24.30 -23.86
C LEU A 5 -5.45 -24.18 -24.73
N THR A 6 -6.59 -24.67 -24.23
CA THR A 6 -7.89 -24.38 -24.83
C THR A 6 -8.42 -23.07 -24.24
N ASP A 7 -8.43 -22.01 -25.05
CA ASP A 7 -9.11 -20.74 -24.77
C ASP A 7 -10.61 -21.00 -24.53
N LYS A 8 -11.07 -20.81 -23.28
CA LYS A 8 -12.49 -20.65 -22.99
C LYS A 8 -12.82 -19.16 -23.01
N PRO A 9 -13.81 -18.71 -23.82
CA PRO A 9 -14.23 -17.32 -23.79
C PRO A 9 -14.84 -16.99 -22.43
N ILE A 10 -14.36 -15.88 -21.86
CA ILE A 10 -14.89 -15.29 -20.63
C ILE A 10 -16.35 -14.87 -20.90
N PRO A 11 -17.32 -15.24 -20.03
CA PRO A 11 -18.69 -14.76 -20.16
C PRO A 11 -18.71 -13.23 -20.09
N GLN A 12 -19.18 -12.59 -21.16
CA GLN A 12 -19.41 -11.15 -21.16
C GLN A 12 -20.48 -10.83 -20.12
N ALA A 13 -20.06 -10.24 -19.00
CA ALA A 13 -20.97 -9.55 -18.10
C ALA A 13 -21.69 -8.46 -18.90
N VAL A 14 -23.02 -8.43 -18.81
CA VAL A 14 -23.84 -7.37 -19.40
C VAL A 14 -23.37 -6.05 -18.82
N ALA A 15 -22.65 -5.27 -19.63
CA ALA A 15 -22.11 -3.99 -19.22
C ALA A 15 -23.27 -3.02 -18.99
N GLU A 16 -23.48 -2.61 -17.73
CA GLU A 16 -24.17 -1.35 -17.45
C GLU A 16 -23.50 -0.25 -18.29
N PRO A 17 -24.26 0.72 -18.84
CA PRO A 17 -23.68 1.80 -19.61
C PRO A 17 -22.67 2.54 -18.72
N ALA A 18 -21.40 2.49 -19.11
CA ALA A 18 -20.34 3.14 -18.38
C ALA A 18 -20.67 4.63 -18.26
N PRO A 19 -20.50 5.25 -17.07
CA PRO A 19 -20.72 6.69 -16.92
C PRO A 19 -19.90 7.42 -17.99
N GLU A 20 -20.51 8.41 -18.62
CA GLU A 20 -19.93 9.21 -19.68
C GLU A 20 -18.58 9.76 -19.20
N ARG A 21 -17.47 9.20 -19.71
CA ARG A 21 -16.14 9.60 -19.27
C ARG A 21 -15.91 11.04 -19.75
N LEU A 22 -15.79 11.97 -18.82
CA LEU A 22 -15.45 13.36 -19.13
C LEU A 22 -14.20 13.39 -20.02
N SER A 23 -14.24 14.18 -21.09
CA SER A 23 -13.09 14.37 -21.94
C SER A 23 -11.94 14.99 -21.14
N PHE A 24 -10.68 14.69 -21.53
CA PHE A 24 -9.52 15.33 -20.89
C PHE A 24 -9.54 16.85 -21.01
N GLU A 25 -10.20 17.39 -22.03
CA GLU A 25 -10.41 18.84 -22.19
C GLU A 25 -11.32 19.40 -21.09
N HIS A 26 -12.43 18.71 -20.78
CA HIS A 26 -13.32 19.09 -19.69
C HIS A 26 -12.61 18.95 -18.32
N ILE A 27 -11.86 17.86 -18.13
CA ILE A 27 -11.06 17.65 -16.91
C ILE A 27 -10.04 18.77 -16.72
N GLY A 28 -9.33 19.14 -17.79
CA GLY A 28 -8.35 20.22 -17.75
C GLY A 28 -8.97 21.58 -17.48
N TYR A 29 -10.10 21.89 -18.09
CA TYR A 29 -10.87 23.11 -17.79
C TYR A 29 -11.24 23.19 -16.30
N ASN A 30 -11.83 22.14 -15.74
CA ASN A 30 -12.20 22.10 -14.32
C ASN A 30 -10.97 22.22 -13.41
N LEU A 31 -9.86 21.58 -13.77
CA LEU A 31 -8.60 21.74 -13.03
C LEU A 31 -8.09 23.19 -13.05
N GLY A 32 -8.19 23.88 -14.18
CA GLY A 32 -7.88 25.30 -14.28
C GLY A 32 -8.75 26.16 -13.37
N TRP A 33 -10.05 25.89 -13.37
CA TRP A 33 -11.02 26.54 -12.48
C TRP A 33 -10.66 26.34 -11.00
N ASP A 34 -10.27 25.13 -10.61
CA ASP A 34 -9.83 24.82 -9.25
C ASP A 34 -8.53 25.57 -8.89
N TYR A 35 -7.54 25.63 -9.78
CA TYR A 35 -6.34 26.45 -9.58
C TYR A 35 -6.72 27.90 -9.24
N ALA A 36 -7.65 28.50 -9.99
CA ALA A 36 -8.10 29.86 -9.74
C ALA A 36 -8.85 30.00 -8.40
N ALA A 37 -9.70 29.03 -8.04
CA ALA A 37 -10.43 29.00 -6.77
C ALA A 37 -9.48 29.06 -5.55
N TYR A 38 -8.38 28.30 -5.61
CA TYR A 38 -7.33 28.28 -4.60
C TYR A 38 -6.29 29.40 -4.77
N GLY A 39 -6.49 30.34 -5.70
CA GLY A 39 -5.55 31.45 -5.95
C GLY A 39 -4.16 31.00 -6.40
N MET A 40 -4.06 29.81 -6.98
CA MET A 40 -2.83 29.21 -7.46
C MET A 40 -2.72 29.32 -8.98
N ARG A 41 -1.49 29.47 -9.48
CA ARG A 41 -1.23 29.38 -10.92
C ARG A 41 -1.01 27.92 -11.33
N PRO A 42 -1.48 27.51 -12.53
CA PRO A 42 -1.06 26.26 -13.14
C PRO A 42 0.47 26.16 -13.23
N PRO A 43 1.08 24.96 -13.09
CA PRO A 43 2.53 24.81 -13.07
C PRO A 43 3.23 25.07 -14.41
N SER A 44 2.50 24.91 -15.52
CA SER A 44 2.97 25.16 -16.88
C SER A 44 1.82 25.58 -17.79
N ASP A 45 2.18 26.15 -18.94
CA ASP A 45 1.25 26.63 -19.96
C ASP A 45 0.95 25.57 -21.04
N GLU A 46 1.35 24.31 -20.83
CA GLU A 46 1.29 23.23 -21.83
C GLU A 46 -0.14 22.80 -22.19
N GLU A 47 -1.10 22.93 -21.26
CA GLU A 47 -2.48 22.48 -21.47
C GLU A 47 -3.43 23.68 -21.58
N ALA A 48 -3.76 24.06 -22.82
CA ALA A 48 -4.61 25.22 -23.12
C ALA A 48 -5.98 25.19 -22.40
N CYS A 49 -6.56 24.00 -22.22
CA CYS A 49 -7.82 23.83 -21.48
C CYS A 49 -7.71 24.28 -20.01
N VAL A 50 -6.57 23.98 -19.35
CA VAL A 50 -6.28 24.41 -17.98
C VAL A 50 -6.13 25.93 -17.91
N LEU A 51 -5.44 26.53 -18.88
CA LEU A 51 -5.28 27.99 -18.94
C LEU A 51 -6.62 28.72 -19.10
N ARG A 52 -7.50 28.21 -19.98
CA ARG A 52 -8.85 28.78 -20.17
C ARG A 52 -9.67 28.72 -18.88
N GLY A 53 -9.76 27.54 -18.27
CA GLY A 53 -10.49 27.37 -17.01
C GLY A 53 -9.94 28.24 -15.88
N HIS A 54 -8.61 28.40 -15.80
CA HIS A 54 -7.99 29.29 -14.82
C HIS A 54 -8.28 30.78 -15.09
N ALA A 55 -8.22 31.22 -16.35
CA ALA A 55 -8.51 32.61 -16.71
C ALA A 55 -9.96 32.98 -16.39
N GLU A 56 -10.92 32.11 -16.71
CA GLU A 56 -12.34 32.31 -16.40
C GLU A 56 -12.59 32.23 -14.89
N GLY A 57 -12.02 31.24 -14.20
CA GLY A 57 -12.11 31.12 -12.75
C GLY A 57 -11.52 32.34 -12.03
N ALA A 58 -10.42 32.92 -12.51
CA ALA A 58 -9.78 34.08 -11.89
C ALA A 58 -10.65 35.35 -11.97
N GLN A 59 -11.54 35.45 -12.96
CA GLN A 59 -12.55 36.51 -13.04
C GLN A 59 -13.67 36.31 -12.01
N HIS A 60 -13.98 35.04 -11.70
CA HIS A 60 -15.03 34.67 -10.76
C HIS A 60 -14.57 34.78 -9.29
N PHE A 61 -13.41 34.20 -8.98
CA PHE A 61 -12.84 34.17 -7.64
C PHE A 61 -11.98 35.43 -7.41
N ARG A 62 -12.54 36.45 -6.77
CA ARG A 62 -11.78 37.65 -6.36
C ARG A 62 -10.69 37.24 -5.35
N ARG A 63 -9.43 37.11 -5.82
CA ARG A 63 -8.22 36.68 -5.07
C ARG A 63 -8.47 35.50 -4.12
N GLY A 64 -8.11 34.27 -4.55
CA GLY A 64 -7.92 33.08 -3.71
C GLY A 64 -8.91 32.95 -2.56
N THR A 65 -10.12 32.48 -2.85
CA THR A 65 -11.24 32.51 -1.90
C THR A 65 -11.15 31.39 -0.85
N ILE A 66 -10.27 30.42 -1.06
CA ILE A 66 -10.13 29.21 -0.25
C ILE A 66 -8.69 29.11 0.25
N ASP A 67 -8.53 28.87 1.56
CA ASP A 67 -7.20 28.67 2.15
C ASP A 67 -6.51 27.44 1.52
N THR A 68 -5.22 27.58 1.29
CA THR A 68 -4.43 26.59 0.56
C THR A 68 -3.33 26.03 1.44
N ASP A 69 -3.53 24.80 1.90
CA ASP A 69 -2.51 24.04 2.59
C ASP A 69 -1.57 23.27 1.62
N LEU A 70 -0.56 22.60 2.17
CA LEU A 70 0.40 21.83 1.37
C LEU A 70 -0.22 20.62 0.65
N PHE A 71 -1.31 20.04 1.17
CA PHE A 71 -1.99 18.90 0.59
C PHE A 71 -2.87 19.30 -0.59
N VAL A 72 -3.54 20.46 -0.52
CA VAL A 72 -4.25 21.08 -1.64
C VAL A 72 -3.26 21.38 -2.77
N ARG A 73 -2.11 22.00 -2.47
CA ARG A 73 -1.07 22.26 -3.49
C ARG A 73 -0.62 20.96 -4.16
N LYS A 74 -0.36 19.91 -3.37
CA LYS A 74 0.04 18.61 -3.92
C LYS A 74 -1.09 17.97 -4.74
N TRP A 75 -2.32 18.04 -4.26
CA TRP A 75 -3.50 17.48 -4.92
C TRP A 75 -3.70 18.09 -6.31
N LEU A 76 -3.65 19.41 -6.44
CA LEU A 76 -3.69 20.09 -7.74
C LEU A 76 -2.51 19.67 -8.63
N GLN A 77 -1.29 19.60 -8.06
CA GLN A 77 -0.10 19.16 -8.78
C GLN A 77 -0.24 17.73 -9.32
N ILE A 78 -0.80 16.78 -8.56
CA ILE A 78 -0.97 15.39 -9.03
C ILE A 78 -2.10 15.27 -10.07
N ARG A 79 -3.17 16.07 -9.97
CA ARG A 79 -4.21 16.16 -11.01
C ARG A 79 -3.64 16.68 -12.33
N PHE A 80 -2.82 17.72 -12.26
CA PHE A 80 -2.11 18.24 -13.43
C PHE A 80 -1.19 17.20 -14.05
N ASN A 81 -0.41 16.49 -13.22
CA ASN A 81 0.44 15.40 -13.68
C ASN A 81 -0.33 14.23 -14.30
N ALA A 82 -1.54 13.94 -13.82
CA ALA A 82 -2.43 12.94 -14.39
C ALA A 82 -2.92 13.35 -15.78
N LEU A 83 -3.34 14.61 -15.92
CA LEU A 83 -3.76 15.20 -17.20
C LEU A 83 -2.65 15.12 -18.26
N LEU A 84 -1.44 15.60 -17.93
CA LEU A 84 -0.29 15.58 -18.84
C LEU A 84 0.06 14.16 -19.32
N ARG A 85 -0.07 13.17 -18.43
CA ARG A 85 0.22 11.77 -18.74
C ARG A 85 -0.98 11.01 -19.31
N ARG A 86 -2.11 11.69 -19.56
CA ARG A 86 -3.39 11.11 -19.99
C ARG A 86 -3.80 9.90 -19.14
N ARG A 87 -3.60 10.02 -17.82
CA ARG A 87 -3.98 8.98 -16.84
C ARG A 87 -5.28 9.36 -16.14
N VAL A 88 -6.07 8.36 -15.80
CA VAL A 88 -7.27 8.54 -14.98
C VAL A 88 -6.88 9.09 -13.61
N PHE A 89 -7.64 10.07 -13.15
CA PHE A 89 -7.60 10.59 -11.79
C PHE A 89 -8.93 10.25 -11.12
N ASP A 90 -8.88 9.58 -9.98
CA ASP A 90 -10.07 9.20 -9.22
C ASP A 90 -10.45 10.33 -8.26
N ASP A 91 -11.71 10.74 -8.26
CA ASP A 91 -12.22 11.83 -7.41
C ASP A 91 -12.16 11.50 -5.92
N ALA A 92 -12.02 10.21 -5.54
CA ALA A 92 -11.75 9.80 -4.17
C ALA A 92 -10.35 10.23 -3.68
N VAL A 93 -9.44 10.61 -4.59
CA VAL A 93 -8.15 11.21 -4.25
C VAL A 93 -8.38 12.69 -3.94
N THR A 94 -8.58 12.99 -2.66
CA THR A 94 -8.79 14.35 -2.12
C THR A 94 -7.57 14.84 -1.32
N PRO A 95 -7.47 16.13 -0.97
CA PRO A 95 -6.45 16.61 -0.02
C PRO A 95 -6.49 15.86 1.32
N GLN A 96 -7.68 15.53 1.83
CA GLN A 96 -7.86 14.76 3.07
C GLN A 96 -7.35 13.33 2.92
N PHE A 97 -7.53 12.71 1.76
CA PHE A 97 -6.91 11.43 1.45
C PHE A 97 -5.37 11.54 1.41
N LEU A 98 -4.82 12.55 0.75
CA LEU A 98 -3.36 12.75 0.74
C LEU A 98 -2.80 12.96 2.16
N HIS A 99 -3.53 13.64 3.02
CA HIS A 99 -3.20 13.79 4.43
C HIS A 99 -3.25 12.44 5.16
N SER A 100 -4.28 11.61 4.94
CA SER A 100 -4.44 10.33 5.65
C SER A 100 -3.36 9.30 5.29
N ILE A 101 -2.77 9.41 4.10
CA ILE A 101 -1.68 8.53 3.64
C ILE A 101 -0.29 9.10 3.92
N CYS A 102 -0.22 10.31 4.50
CA CYS A 102 1.02 10.94 4.89
C CYS A 102 1.65 10.20 6.07
N SER A 103 2.93 9.85 5.93
CA SER A 103 3.72 9.15 6.95
C SER A 103 4.83 10.07 7.45
N SER A 104 5.24 9.91 8.71
CA SER A 104 6.42 10.61 9.24
C SER A 104 7.73 10.12 8.61
N HIS A 105 7.74 8.89 8.07
CA HIS A 105 8.92 8.26 7.48
C HIS A 105 8.59 7.59 6.15
N CYS A 106 9.56 7.58 5.24
CA CYS A 106 9.43 6.90 3.95
C CYS A 106 9.27 5.39 4.18
N PRO A 107 8.23 4.71 3.66
CA PRO A 107 8.06 3.28 3.87
C PRO A 107 9.16 2.43 3.21
N ILE A 108 9.86 2.99 2.22
CA ILE A 108 10.96 2.33 1.50
C ILE A 108 12.29 2.53 2.24
N THR A 109 12.78 3.78 2.30
CA THR A 109 14.11 4.11 2.83
C THR A 109 14.13 4.32 4.35
N ARG A 110 12.95 4.47 4.98
CA ARG A 110 12.77 4.75 6.42
C ARG A 110 13.40 6.04 6.91
N VAL A 111 13.85 6.91 6.02
CA VAL A 111 14.27 8.27 6.40
C VAL A 111 13.05 9.10 6.81
N PRO A 112 13.18 10.03 7.78
CA PRO A 112 12.13 11.01 8.06
C PRO A 112 11.75 11.77 6.79
N LEU A 113 10.45 11.94 6.55
CA LEU A 113 9.97 12.74 5.43
C LEU A 113 10.01 14.22 5.80
N THR A 114 10.58 15.01 4.91
CA THR A 114 10.62 16.47 5.01
C THR A 114 9.63 17.12 4.05
N VAL A 115 9.36 18.42 4.22
CA VAL A 115 8.47 19.18 3.34
C VAL A 115 9.17 20.47 2.91
N GLY A 116 9.27 20.69 1.59
CA GLY A 116 9.72 21.98 1.05
C GLY A 116 11.22 22.26 1.25
N THR A 117 12.04 21.25 1.52
CA THR A 117 13.49 21.41 1.64
C THR A 117 14.21 21.25 0.30
N LEU A 118 13.49 20.79 -0.74
CA LEU A 118 14.02 20.40 -2.05
C LEU A 118 15.05 19.25 -1.98
N GLY A 119 15.17 18.59 -0.82
CA GLY A 119 16.06 17.47 -0.58
C GLY A 119 15.49 16.11 -1.01
N GLY A 120 16.32 15.07 -0.97
CA GLY A 120 15.91 13.69 -1.29
C GLY A 120 14.90 13.09 -0.32
N SER A 121 14.80 13.63 0.91
CA SER A 121 13.84 13.23 1.94
C SER A 121 12.47 13.90 1.79
N ASP A 122 12.32 14.89 0.89
CA ASP A 122 11.03 15.55 0.71
C ASP A 122 9.98 14.54 0.27
N TRP A 123 8.82 14.59 0.90
CA TRP A 123 7.73 13.70 0.54
C TRP A 123 7.29 13.88 -0.91
N SER A 124 6.94 12.75 -1.52
CA SER A 124 6.50 12.64 -2.89
C SER A 124 5.37 11.62 -2.98
N VAL A 125 4.44 11.86 -3.89
CA VAL A 125 3.34 10.93 -4.18
C VAL A 125 3.77 10.03 -5.33
N ASP A 126 3.89 8.73 -5.08
CA ASP A 126 4.22 7.72 -6.09
C ASP A 126 2.96 6.98 -6.55
N ARG A 127 2.95 6.63 -7.84
CA ARG A 127 2.02 5.65 -8.39
C ARG A 127 2.69 4.29 -8.32
N ILE A 128 2.20 3.42 -7.46
CA ILE A 128 2.83 2.12 -7.20
C ILE A 128 2.94 1.31 -8.50
N ILE A 129 1.86 1.30 -9.28
CA ILE A 129 1.79 0.80 -10.64
C ILE A 129 1.88 2.00 -11.58
N ASN A 130 3.01 2.15 -12.28
CA ASN A 130 3.28 3.30 -13.15
C ASN A 130 2.28 3.47 -14.29
N ASP A 131 1.74 2.36 -14.81
CA ASP A 131 0.71 2.36 -15.86
C ASP A 131 -0.72 2.53 -15.33
N GLY A 132 -0.89 2.46 -14.01
CA GLY A 132 -2.17 2.72 -13.35
C GLY A 132 -2.53 4.20 -13.28
N GLY A 133 -3.80 4.46 -12.97
CA GLY A 133 -4.32 5.79 -12.66
C GLY A 133 -3.89 6.31 -11.29
N TYR A 134 -4.22 7.56 -11.02
CA TYR A 134 -4.13 8.17 -9.69
C TYR A 134 -5.40 7.78 -8.92
N THR A 135 -5.39 6.61 -8.32
CA THR A 135 -6.50 6.08 -7.51
C THR A 135 -6.02 5.88 -6.08
N PRO A 136 -6.92 5.87 -5.07
CA PRO A 136 -6.50 5.60 -3.72
C PRO A 136 -5.63 4.34 -3.63
N GLN A 137 -6.05 3.23 -4.23
CA GLN A 137 -5.37 1.94 -4.16
C GLN A 137 -4.02 1.88 -4.90
N ASN A 138 -3.69 2.89 -5.71
CA ASN A 138 -2.44 2.95 -6.47
C ASN A 138 -1.49 4.07 -6.02
N LEU A 139 -1.85 4.84 -4.98
CA LEU A 139 -1.03 5.94 -4.49
C LEU A 139 -0.38 5.61 -3.15
N MET A 140 0.88 6.00 -3.00
CA MET A 140 1.59 6.00 -1.73
C MET A 140 2.48 7.23 -1.57
N MET A 141 2.74 7.61 -0.32
CA MET A 141 3.70 8.66 0.00
C MET A 141 5.07 8.06 0.32
N ILE A 142 6.09 8.48 -0.43
CA ILE A 142 7.49 8.06 -0.26
C ILE A 142 8.43 9.26 -0.34
N SER A 143 9.72 9.06 -0.08
CA SER A 143 10.71 10.11 -0.28
C SER A 143 10.94 10.38 -1.77
N SER A 144 11.24 11.63 -2.12
CA SER A 144 11.54 12.04 -3.49
C SER A 144 12.74 11.29 -4.07
N ALA A 145 13.73 10.92 -3.24
CA ALA A 145 14.82 10.05 -3.64
C ALA A 145 14.32 8.65 -4.04
N ALA A 146 13.50 8.00 -3.20
CA ALA A 146 12.96 6.69 -3.52
C ALA A 146 12.07 6.73 -4.78
N ASN A 147 11.25 7.76 -4.94
CA ASN A 147 10.40 7.94 -6.11
C ASN A 147 11.23 8.08 -7.40
N ARG A 148 12.29 8.90 -7.37
CA ARG A 148 13.20 9.06 -8.52
C ARG A 148 14.01 7.80 -8.83
N ILE A 149 14.32 6.97 -7.83
CA ILE A 149 15.05 5.71 -8.07
C ILE A 149 14.10 4.64 -8.65
N LYS A 150 12.85 4.59 -8.17
CA LYS A 150 11.80 3.74 -8.75
C LYS A 150 11.52 4.13 -10.21
N ASP A 151 11.33 5.41 -10.47
CA ASP A 151 11.09 5.96 -11.81
C ASP A 151 10.04 5.13 -12.60
N GLY A 152 10.34 4.73 -13.83
CA GLY A 152 9.48 3.91 -14.68
C GLY A 152 9.47 2.42 -14.37
N ARG A 153 10.24 1.93 -13.39
CA ARG A 153 10.40 0.50 -13.12
C ARG A 153 9.09 -0.17 -12.74
N ASN A 154 8.79 -1.29 -13.42
CA ASN A 154 7.65 -2.14 -13.11
C ASN A 154 8.01 -3.21 -12.06
N LEU A 155 7.04 -4.05 -11.71
CA LEU A 155 7.25 -5.10 -10.70
C LEU A 155 8.38 -6.07 -11.08
N GLY A 156 8.49 -6.44 -12.36
CA GLY A 156 9.53 -7.34 -12.86
C GLY A 156 10.93 -6.75 -12.74
N ASP A 157 11.08 -5.46 -13.06
CA ASP A 157 12.35 -4.73 -12.90
C ASP A 157 12.80 -4.72 -11.44
N VAL A 158 11.87 -4.39 -10.54
CA VAL A 158 12.15 -4.37 -9.10
C VAL A 158 12.44 -5.79 -8.57
N ALA A 159 11.73 -6.81 -9.06
CA ALA A 159 12.02 -8.21 -8.72
C ALA A 159 13.43 -8.64 -9.14
N ALA A 160 13.92 -8.17 -10.29
CA ALA A 160 15.28 -8.43 -10.74
C ALA A 160 16.31 -7.78 -9.82
N LEU A 161 16.05 -6.55 -9.36
CA LEU A 161 16.89 -5.82 -8.40
C LEU A 161 16.90 -6.47 -7.01
N CYS A 162 15.79 -7.06 -6.58
CA CYS A 162 15.75 -7.86 -5.37
C CYS A 162 16.65 -9.10 -5.45
N ARG A 163 16.76 -9.73 -6.62
CA ARG A 163 17.63 -10.91 -6.85
C ARG A 163 19.09 -10.53 -7.07
N ASN A 164 19.34 -9.38 -7.69
CA ASN A 164 20.67 -8.89 -8.01
C ASN A 164 20.77 -7.38 -7.73
N PRO A 165 20.96 -6.99 -6.44
CA PRO A 165 20.96 -5.59 -6.04
C PRO A 165 22.15 -4.79 -6.59
N GLU A 166 23.22 -5.46 -7.05
CA GLU A 166 24.39 -4.81 -7.66
C GLU A 166 24.07 -4.11 -8.99
N LEU A 167 22.93 -4.43 -9.61
CA LEU A 167 22.46 -3.76 -10.82
C LEU A 167 22.06 -2.29 -10.57
N ASP A 168 21.70 -1.94 -9.33
CA ASP A 168 21.38 -0.56 -8.94
C ASP A 168 21.55 -0.36 -7.42
N THR A 169 22.70 0.19 -7.05
CA THR A 169 23.10 0.37 -5.64
C THR A 169 22.51 1.63 -4.98
N ARG A 170 21.66 2.39 -5.69
CA ARG A 170 21.04 3.61 -5.15
C ARG A 170 20.02 3.32 -4.04
N LEU A 171 19.50 2.10 -3.98
CA LEU A 171 18.78 1.56 -2.82
C LEU A 171 19.51 0.33 -2.30
N ARG A 172 19.45 0.14 -0.98
CA ARG A 172 19.98 -1.06 -0.32
C ARG A 172 19.09 -2.27 -0.63
N PRO A 173 19.60 -3.50 -0.55
CA PRO A 173 18.83 -4.70 -0.91
C PRO A 173 17.46 -4.80 -0.21
N TRP A 174 17.38 -4.44 1.06
CA TRP A 174 16.13 -4.44 1.81
C TRP A 174 15.17 -3.31 1.42
N GLU A 175 15.67 -2.18 0.90
CA GLU A 175 14.84 -1.09 0.39
C GLU A 175 14.20 -1.49 -0.93
N TRP A 176 14.92 -2.19 -1.81
CA TRP A 176 14.33 -2.81 -3.00
C TRP A 176 13.22 -3.80 -2.63
N MET A 177 13.44 -4.61 -1.61
CA MET A 177 12.44 -5.59 -1.16
C MET A 177 11.21 -4.94 -0.52
N ARG A 178 11.37 -3.82 0.20
CA ARG A 178 10.24 -3.01 0.68
C ARG A 178 9.39 -2.50 -0.47
N LEU A 179 10.05 -2.00 -1.52
CA LEU A 179 9.35 -1.54 -2.71
C LEU A 179 8.66 -2.70 -3.43
N TYR A 180 9.36 -3.82 -3.62
CA TYR A 180 8.79 -5.02 -4.23
C TYR A 180 7.54 -5.52 -3.49
N SER A 181 7.60 -5.63 -2.17
CA SER A 181 6.45 -6.11 -1.38
C SER A 181 5.22 -5.22 -1.54
N ILE A 182 5.39 -3.89 -1.54
CA ILE A 182 4.27 -2.95 -1.77
C ILE A 182 3.74 -3.08 -3.21
N MET A 183 4.64 -3.14 -4.20
CA MET A 183 4.24 -3.28 -5.60
C MET A 183 3.51 -4.59 -5.86
N GLN A 184 3.98 -5.71 -5.31
CA GLN A 184 3.33 -7.00 -5.50
C GLN A 184 1.88 -6.99 -4.99
N ILE A 185 1.64 -6.40 -3.81
CA ILE A 185 0.30 -6.24 -3.25
C ILE A 185 -0.58 -5.42 -4.20
N ALA A 186 -0.08 -4.27 -4.69
CA ALA A 186 -0.83 -3.43 -5.60
C ALA A 186 -1.16 -4.13 -6.93
N TYR A 187 -0.19 -4.83 -7.53
CA TYR A 187 -0.37 -5.57 -8.78
C TYR A 187 -1.39 -6.71 -8.61
N TYR A 188 -1.33 -7.46 -7.51
CA TYR A 188 -2.31 -8.49 -7.19
C TYR A 188 -3.72 -7.91 -7.06
N ARG A 189 -3.86 -6.79 -6.35
CA ARG A 189 -5.15 -6.12 -6.18
C ARG A 189 -5.71 -5.52 -7.46
N ALA A 190 -4.84 -5.10 -8.37
CA ALA A 190 -5.24 -4.65 -9.70
C ALA A 190 -5.61 -5.80 -10.65
N GLY A 191 -5.50 -7.07 -10.21
CA GLY A 191 -5.73 -8.24 -11.07
C GLY A 191 -4.63 -8.45 -12.12
N LEU A 192 -3.47 -7.81 -11.94
CA LEU A 192 -2.32 -7.90 -12.85
C LEU A 192 -1.36 -9.04 -12.48
N LEU A 193 -1.59 -9.69 -11.35
CA LEU A 193 -0.94 -10.94 -10.97
C LEU A 193 -2.01 -12.00 -10.76
N ALA A 194 -1.77 -13.18 -11.33
CA ALA A 194 -2.58 -14.35 -11.06
C ALA A 194 -2.39 -14.82 -9.60
N GLU A 195 -3.40 -15.50 -9.05
CA GLU A 195 -3.42 -15.94 -7.65
C GLU A 195 -2.29 -16.94 -7.34
N ASP A 196 -1.92 -17.77 -8.32
CA ASP A 196 -0.81 -18.71 -8.24
C ASP A 196 0.58 -18.04 -8.34
N ALA A 197 0.66 -16.88 -9.00
CA ALA A 197 1.84 -16.02 -9.01
C ALA A 197 1.98 -15.17 -7.74
N TYR A 198 0.95 -15.13 -6.89
CA TYR A 198 0.98 -14.45 -5.60
C TYR A 198 1.63 -15.32 -4.53
N HIS A 199 2.94 -15.18 -4.39
CA HIS A 199 3.68 -15.84 -3.31
C HIS A 199 3.58 -15.06 -2.00
N ILE A 200 3.71 -15.75 -0.86
CA ILE A 200 3.86 -15.11 0.45
C ILE A 200 5.17 -14.32 0.44
N SER A 201 5.10 -13.05 0.05
CA SER A 201 6.22 -12.13 0.15
C SER A 201 6.29 -11.55 1.55
N PRO A 202 7.51 -11.31 2.08
CA PRO A 202 7.65 -10.70 3.39
C PRO A 202 7.05 -9.30 3.40
N ILE A 203 6.22 -8.99 4.41
CA ILE A 203 5.87 -7.61 4.71
C ILE A 203 7.07 -6.96 5.38
N VAL A 204 7.98 -6.44 4.57
CA VAL A 204 9.09 -5.59 5.03
C VAL A 204 8.73 -4.10 5.02
N ALA A 205 7.63 -3.75 4.36
CA ALA A 205 6.99 -2.44 4.46
C ALA A 205 5.48 -2.61 4.53
N PHE A 206 4.84 -1.87 5.42
CA PHE A 206 3.40 -1.83 5.52
C PHE A 206 2.87 -1.01 4.35
N ALA A 207 2.10 -1.66 3.48
CA ALA A 207 1.34 -0.94 2.47
C ALA A 207 0.35 -0.01 3.19
N PRO A 208 0.16 1.23 2.70
CA PRO A 208 -0.83 2.14 3.25
C PRO A 208 -2.21 1.49 3.46
N PRO A 209 -2.98 1.88 4.49
CA PRO A 209 -4.19 1.15 4.92
C PRO A 209 -5.26 1.03 3.83
N HIS A 210 -5.34 2.02 2.95
CA HIS A 210 -6.28 2.08 1.84
C HIS A 210 -5.92 1.12 0.69
N ILE A 211 -4.69 0.62 0.64
CA ILE A 211 -4.31 -0.49 -0.22
C ILE A 211 -4.80 -1.73 0.50
N SER A 212 -5.87 -2.35 0.02
CA SER A 212 -6.43 -3.51 0.69
C SER A 212 -5.39 -4.63 0.77
N TRP A 213 -4.97 -5.02 1.96
CA TRP A 213 -3.98 -6.11 2.13
C TRP A 213 -4.57 -7.47 1.78
N GLY A 214 -3.79 -8.35 1.15
CA GLY A 214 -4.15 -9.74 0.92
C GLY A 214 -4.15 -10.57 2.20
N TRP A 215 -4.46 -11.86 2.06
CA TRP A 215 -4.54 -12.77 3.21
C TRP A 215 -3.16 -13.04 3.81
N ALA A 216 -2.12 -13.12 2.96
CA ALA A 216 -0.76 -13.39 3.38
C ALA A 216 -0.21 -12.27 4.26
N GLU A 217 -0.51 -11.02 3.92
CA GLU A 217 -0.05 -9.86 4.68
C GLU A 217 -0.78 -9.79 6.03
N ARG A 218 -2.10 -10.01 6.03
CA ARG A 218 -2.87 -10.02 7.27
C ARG A 218 -2.43 -11.15 8.19
N LEU A 219 -2.07 -12.30 7.63
CA LEU A 219 -1.55 -13.43 8.40
C LEU A 219 -0.18 -13.12 9.01
N GLN A 220 0.75 -12.55 8.24
CA GLN A 220 2.04 -12.08 8.76
C GLN A 220 1.84 -11.04 9.86
N LEU A 221 1.02 -10.01 9.66
CA LEU A 221 0.72 -9.04 10.71
C LEU A 221 0.07 -9.70 11.93
N ALA A 222 -0.78 -10.70 11.72
CA ALA A 222 -1.41 -11.39 12.82
C ALA A 222 -0.38 -12.14 13.69
N PHE A 223 0.52 -12.87 13.06
CA PHE A 223 1.63 -13.53 13.76
C PHE A 223 2.59 -12.56 14.42
N LEU A 224 2.87 -11.42 13.78
CA LEU A 224 3.69 -10.36 14.35
C LEU A 224 3.05 -9.80 15.63
N LEU A 225 1.76 -9.45 15.60
CA LEU A 225 1.05 -8.92 16.76
C LEU A 225 0.89 -9.97 17.88
N MET A 226 0.67 -11.25 17.53
CA MET A 226 0.67 -12.35 18.50
C MET A 226 2.05 -12.58 19.15
N ALA A 227 3.14 -12.33 18.41
CA ALA A 227 4.50 -12.40 18.94
C ALA A 227 4.79 -11.22 19.89
N MET A 228 4.30 -10.01 19.57
CA MET A 228 4.48 -8.75 20.30
C MET A 228 3.65 -8.59 21.59
N HIS A 229 3.09 -9.68 22.14
CA HIS A 229 2.47 -9.78 23.49
C HIS A 229 0.95 -9.47 23.62
N LYS A 230 0.33 -10.04 24.68
CA LYS A 230 -1.09 -9.89 25.04
C LYS A 230 -1.54 -8.43 25.19
N LYS A 231 -0.63 -7.52 25.59
CA LYS A 231 -0.94 -6.09 25.77
C LYS A 231 -1.29 -5.42 24.44
N CYS A 232 -0.63 -5.76 23.33
CA CYS A 232 -1.01 -5.26 22.00
C CYS A 232 -2.37 -5.81 21.57
N MET A 233 -2.63 -7.09 21.82
CA MET A 233 -3.94 -7.70 21.57
C MET A 233 -5.06 -7.10 22.44
N ALA A 234 -4.75 -6.63 23.65
CA ALA A 234 -5.70 -5.97 24.54
C ALA A 234 -6.08 -4.54 24.08
N LYS A 235 -5.25 -3.90 23.25
CA LYS A 235 -5.56 -2.60 22.64
C LYS A 235 -6.53 -2.72 21.45
N LEU A 236 -6.72 -3.94 20.91
CA LEU A 236 -7.71 -4.16 19.86
C LEU A 236 -9.12 -4.10 20.44
N PRO A 237 -10.08 -3.44 19.77
CA PRO A 237 -11.48 -3.46 20.17
C PRO A 237 -11.98 -4.91 20.31
N LYS A 238 -12.47 -5.28 21.50
CA LYS A 238 -13.08 -6.60 21.71
C LYS A 238 -14.31 -6.73 20.79
N GLY A 239 -14.40 -7.85 20.08
CA GLY A 239 -15.47 -8.08 19.09
C GLY A 239 -15.27 -7.38 17.74
N GLY A 240 -14.21 -6.57 17.59
CA GLY A 240 -13.84 -5.96 16.30
C GLY A 240 -13.34 -7.00 15.30
N SER A 241 -13.40 -6.66 14.01
CA SER A 241 -13.04 -7.56 12.92
C SER A 241 -11.58 -8.02 12.98
N ALA A 242 -10.67 -7.16 13.45
CA ALA A 242 -9.31 -7.53 13.84
C ALA A 242 -9.31 -8.71 14.82
N HIS A 243 -9.91 -8.54 15.99
CA HIS A 243 -9.98 -9.55 17.04
C HIS A 243 -10.59 -10.87 16.55
N HIS A 244 -11.63 -10.80 15.71
CA HIS A 244 -12.23 -11.97 15.08
C HIS A 244 -11.23 -12.72 14.20
N PHE A 245 -10.51 -12.03 13.29
CA PHE A 245 -9.51 -12.66 12.44
C PHE A 245 -8.40 -13.34 13.23
N PHE A 246 -7.88 -12.69 14.28
CA PHE A 246 -6.90 -13.31 15.18
C PHE A 246 -7.43 -14.59 15.83
N THR A 247 -8.68 -14.55 16.26
CA THR A 247 -9.37 -15.70 16.84
C THR A 247 -9.50 -16.82 15.81
N VAL A 248 -9.85 -16.49 14.56
CA VAL A 248 -9.91 -17.47 13.46
C VAL A 248 -8.53 -18.08 13.18
N VAL A 249 -7.47 -17.28 13.08
CA VAL A 249 -6.09 -17.79 12.88
C VAL A 249 -5.67 -18.72 14.02
N ARG A 250 -5.93 -18.31 15.27
CA ARG A 250 -5.61 -19.13 16.45
C ARG A 250 -6.40 -20.44 16.47
N ASN A 251 -7.71 -20.37 16.20
CA ASN A 251 -8.62 -21.51 16.30
C ASN A 251 -8.55 -22.46 15.09
N SER A 252 -7.91 -22.06 13.98
CA SER A 252 -7.68 -22.94 12.84
C SER A 252 -6.44 -23.84 13.02
N CYS A 253 -5.53 -23.47 13.91
CA CYS A 253 -4.32 -24.23 14.23
C CYS A 253 -4.54 -25.31 15.32
N VAL A 254 -5.59 -26.13 15.22
CA VAL A 254 -5.98 -27.11 16.26
C VAL A 254 -5.36 -28.49 16.10
N ASP A 255 -4.93 -28.89 14.90
CA ASP A 255 -4.24 -30.16 14.73
C ASP A 255 -2.79 -30.08 15.20
N THR A 256 -2.23 -31.21 15.62
CA THR A 256 -0.90 -31.30 16.24
C THR A 256 0.20 -30.66 15.39
N ARG A 257 0.14 -30.82 14.05
CA ARG A 257 1.15 -30.27 13.15
C ARG A 257 1.02 -28.75 13.01
N SER A 258 -0.19 -28.22 12.81
CA SER A 258 -0.43 -26.78 12.77
C SER A 258 -0.05 -26.09 14.07
N ALA A 259 -0.42 -26.69 15.22
CA ALA A 259 -0.07 -26.16 16.53
C ALA A 259 1.46 -26.09 16.72
N ALA A 260 2.18 -27.15 16.32
CA ALA A 260 3.64 -27.18 16.38
C ALA A 260 4.29 -26.13 15.47
N LEU A 261 3.83 -25.98 14.21
CA LEU A 261 4.35 -24.98 13.27
C LEU A 261 4.07 -23.54 13.76
N SER A 262 2.84 -23.27 14.20
CA SER A 262 2.44 -21.98 14.76
C SER A 262 3.28 -21.61 16.00
N HIS A 263 3.50 -22.58 16.90
CA HIS A 263 4.35 -22.37 18.07
C HIS A 263 5.81 -22.07 17.68
N LYS A 264 6.39 -22.83 16.75
CA LYS A 264 7.75 -22.60 16.23
C LYS A 264 7.88 -21.22 15.59
N LEU A 265 6.88 -20.82 14.78
CA LEU A 265 6.83 -19.50 14.15
C LEU A 265 6.81 -18.38 15.19
N LEU A 266 5.90 -18.45 16.16
CA LEU A 266 5.79 -17.45 17.24
C LEU A 266 7.06 -17.37 18.09
N ALA A 267 7.67 -18.52 18.43
CA ALA A 267 8.93 -18.55 19.16
C ALA A 267 10.07 -17.89 18.38
N ARG A 268 10.14 -18.13 17.06
CA ARG A 268 11.14 -17.50 16.19
C ARG A 268 10.92 -16.00 16.06
N LEU A 269 9.67 -15.56 15.83
CA LEU A 269 9.32 -14.15 15.76
C LEU A 269 9.71 -13.41 17.03
N ARG A 270 9.38 -13.96 18.21
CA ARG A 270 9.76 -13.36 19.51
C ARG A 270 11.27 -13.21 19.67
N ARG A 271 12.06 -14.22 19.30
CA ARG A 271 13.53 -14.11 19.33
C ARG A 271 14.05 -13.04 18.38
N LYS A 272 13.52 -12.99 17.15
CA LYS A 272 13.96 -12.02 16.14
C LYS A 272 13.56 -10.59 16.47
N LEU A 273 12.38 -10.39 17.09
CA LEU A 273 11.91 -9.09 17.55
C LEU A 273 12.90 -8.39 18.47
N VAL A 274 13.68 -9.13 19.27
CA VAL A 274 14.73 -8.57 20.14
C VAL A 274 15.88 -7.94 19.35
N SER A 275 16.13 -8.43 18.12
CA SER A 275 17.30 -8.06 17.33
C SER A 275 17.03 -7.09 16.17
N VAL A 276 15.76 -6.84 15.83
CA VAL A 276 15.40 -5.97 14.70
C VAL A 276 15.08 -4.56 15.18
N SER A 277 15.44 -3.56 14.37
CA SER A 277 15.09 -2.15 14.62
C SER A 277 13.65 -1.81 14.23
N VAL A 278 13.06 -2.57 13.32
CA VAL A 278 11.66 -2.42 12.90
C VAL A 278 10.99 -3.79 13.01
N PRO A 279 9.86 -3.92 13.72
CA PRO A 279 9.22 -5.22 13.91
C PRO A 279 8.88 -5.97 12.61
N SER A 280 8.55 -5.28 11.52
CA SER A 280 8.25 -5.90 10.23
C SER A 280 9.47 -6.59 9.60
N ASP A 281 10.69 -6.18 9.94
CA ASP A 281 11.91 -6.76 9.37
C ASP A 281 12.15 -8.21 9.83
N VAL A 282 11.39 -8.73 10.81
CA VAL A 282 11.45 -10.17 11.17
C VAL A 282 11.05 -11.10 10.02
N TRP A 283 10.25 -10.60 9.07
CA TRP A 283 9.82 -11.34 7.88
C TRP A 283 10.92 -11.44 6.83
N TRP A 284 12.00 -10.65 6.95
CA TRP A 284 13.18 -10.81 6.09
C TRP A 284 13.89 -12.15 6.28
N ASP A 285 13.76 -12.74 7.45
CA ASP A 285 14.40 -14.01 7.76
C ASP A 285 13.73 -15.16 7.01
N ALA A 286 14.46 -15.78 6.09
CA ALA A 286 13.98 -16.89 5.26
C ALA A 286 13.43 -18.05 6.10
N GLY A 287 14.00 -18.31 7.29
CA GLY A 287 13.49 -19.33 8.20
C GLY A 287 12.13 -18.98 8.81
N THR A 288 11.86 -17.70 9.07
CA THR A 288 10.55 -17.20 9.51
C THR A 288 9.51 -17.36 8.41
N LEU A 289 9.83 -16.96 7.18
CA LEU A 289 8.92 -17.13 6.04
C LEU A 289 8.67 -18.60 5.71
N THR A 290 9.71 -19.45 5.78
CA THR A 290 9.57 -20.89 5.51
C THR A 290 8.59 -21.53 6.50
N LEU A 291 8.69 -21.20 7.80
CA LEU A 291 7.75 -21.68 8.81
C LEU A 291 6.31 -21.22 8.53
N LEU A 292 6.13 -19.99 8.06
CA LEU A 292 4.82 -19.48 7.67
C LEU A 292 4.29 -20.21 6.42
N ALA A 293 5.12 -20.39 5.39
CA ALA A 293 4.77 -21.11 4.19
C ALA A 293 4.40 -22.57 4.48
N ASP A 294 5.17 -23.27 5.31
CA ASP A 294 4.87 -24.63 5.77
C ASP A 294 3.53 -24.70 6.49
N LEU A 295 3.24 -23.73 7.36
CA LEU A 295 1.97 -23.65 8.06
C LEU A 295 0.81 -23.43 7.09
N VAL A 296 0.95 -22.50 6.14
CA VAL A 296 -0.06 -22.20 5.14
C VAL A 296 -0.31 -23.40 4.23
N ASN A 297 0.74 -24.04 3.74
CA ASN A 297 0.65 -25.23 2.88
C ASN A 297 -0.07 -26.36 3.59
N HIS A 298 0.28 -26.63 4.85
CA HIS A 298 -0.39 -27.65 5.65
C HIS A 298 -1.87 -27.30 5.88
N GLN A 299 -2.20 -26.06 6.24
CA GLN A 299 -3.59 -25.61 6.40
C GLN A 299 -4.40 -25.66 5.10
N SER A 300 -3.75 -25.43 3.96
CA SER A 300 -4.35 -25.54 2.63
C SER A 300 -4.68 -26.99 2.27
N GLN A 301 -3.78 -27.93 2.54
CA GLN A 301 -4.03 -29.37 2.38
C GLN A 301 -5.20 -29.86 3.24
N GLN A 302 -5.46 -29.21 4.38
CA GLN A 302 -6.60 -29.50 5.25
C GLN A 302 -7.90 -28.78 4.84
N ASN A 303 -7.93 -28.05 3.71
CA ASN A 303 -9.05 -27.21 3.27
C ASN A 303 -9.53 -26.17 4.30
N ARG A 304 -8.66 -25.77 5.24
CA ARG A 304 -8.98 -24.78 6.28
C ARG A 304 -8.64 -23.38 5.81
N TRP A 305 -7.45 -23.20 5.25
CA TRP A 305 -7.01 -21.96 4.62
C TRP A 305 -6.88 -22.18 3.10
N PRO A 306 -6.95 -21.15 2.25
CA PRO A 306 -7.24 -19.75 2.54
C PRO A 306 -8.75 -19.44 2.60
N ARG A 307 -9.67 -20.36 2.24
CA ARG A 307 -11.12 -20.06 2.16
C ARG A 307 -11.73 -19.46 3.44
N GLN A 308 -11.42 -20.01 4.62
CA GLN A 308 -11.94 -19.45 5.89
C GLN A 308 -11.29 -18.09 6.23
N LEU A 309 -10.02 -17.91 5.88
CA LEU A 309 -9.34 -16.62 6.01
C LEU A 309 -9.94 -15.59 5.06
N ILE A 310 -10.13 -15.92 3.78
CA ILE A 310 -10.77 -15.05 2.78
C ILE A 310 -12.18 -14.66 3.24
N ALA A 311 -13.01 -15.61 3.68
CA ALA A 311 -14.36 -15.33 4.17
C ALA A 311 -14.37 -14.48 5.45
N SER A 312 -13.35 -14.60 6.31
CA SER A 312 -13.21 -13.71 7.48
C SER A 312 -12.60 -12.35 7.13
N MET A 313 -11.89 -12.22 6.00
CA MET A 313 -11.32 -10.97 5.51
C MET A 313 -12.37 -10.03 4.91
N ASP A 314 -13.42 -10.55 4.29
CA ASP A 314 -14.52 -9.69 3.81
C ASP A 314 -15.21 -8.94 4.97
N ARG A 315 -15.22 -9.55 6.16
CA ARG A 315 -15.69 -8.94 7.42
C ARG A 315 -14.69 -7.98 8.05
N PHE A 316 -13.45 -7.94 7.56
CA PHE A 316 -12.36 -7.14 8.12
C PHE A 316 -12.29 -5.72 7.56
N LYS A 317 -13.16 -5.35 6.61
CA LYS A 317 -13.30 -3.98 6.07
C LYS A 317 -13.82 -2.94 7.08
N ASP A 318 -13.78 -3.24 8.38
CA ASP A 318 -14.20 -2.30 9.42
C ASP A 318 -13.11 -1.26 9.66
N THR A 319 -13.45 0.00 9.38
CA THR A 319 -12.63 1.20 9.52
C THR A 319 -11.95 1.30 10.89
N GLN A 320 -12.56 0.79 11.96
CA GLN A 320 -11.96 0.83 13.30
C GLN A 320 -10.76 -0.11 13.45
N SER A 321 -10.80 -1.27 12.79
CA SER A 321 -9.70 -2.24 12.82
C SER A 321 -8.53 -1.77 11.98
N GLU A 322 -8.79 -1.14 10.83
CA GLU A 322 -7.76 -0.52 9.99
C GLU A 322 -7.08 0.66 10.70
N ALA A 323 -7.84 1.53 11.38
CA ALA A 323 -7.28 2.63 12.16
C ALA A 323 -6.40 2.14 13.33
N CYS A 324 -6.81 1.07 14.03
CA CYS A 324 -6.03 0.48 15.11
C CYS A 324 -4.73 -0.16 14.58
N ILE A 325 -4.80 -0.86 13.45
CA ILE A 325 -3.62 -1.43 12.78
C ILE A 325 -2.68 -0.32 12.29
N THR A 326 -3.23 0.76 11.73
CA THR A 326 -2.46 1.93 11.27
C THR A 326 -1.74 2.59 12.42
N LYS A 327 -2.43 2.77 13.55
CA LYS A 327 -1.82 3.30 14.78
C LYS A 327 -0.74 2.36 15.31
N LEU A 328 -0.99 1.06 15.34
CA LEU A 328 0.02 0.06 15.73
C LEU A 328 1.23 0.10 14.79
N GLN A 329 1.02 0.23 13.48
CA GLN A 329 2.10 0.35 12.50
C GLN A 329 2.91 1.63 12.70
N HIS A 330 2.24 2.75 12.97
CA HIS A 330 2.88 4.02 13.28
C HIS A 330 3.72 3.89 14.57
N ASP A 331 3.13 3.34 15.63
CA ASP A 331 3.83 3.08 16.89
C ASP A 331 5.00 2.11 16.72
N MET A 332 4.84 1.08 15.87
CA MET A 332 5.88 0.08 15.55
C MET A 332 7.00 0.64 14.67
N ALA A 333 6.70 1.62 13.81
CA ALA A 333 7.70 2.33 13.02
C ALA A 333 8.54 3.28 13.88
N LEU A 334 8.03 3.70 15.04
CA LEU A 334 8.66 4.70 15.91
C LEU A 334 9.39 4.12 17.13
N SER A 335 9.17 2.86 17.55
CA SER A 335 9.86 2.31 18.74
C SER A 335 9.88 0.77 18.81
N THR A 336 11.08 0.19 18.92
CA THR A 336 11.28 -1.18 19.42
C THR A 336 11.40 -1.23 20.94
N SER A 337 11.81 -0.12 21.56
CA SER A 337 12.15 -0.06 22.99
C SER A 337 10.94 -0.14 23.93
N GLY A 338 9.72 0.14 23.45
CA GLY A 338 8.50 0.14 24.29
C GLY A 338 7.73 -1.18 24.32
N TYR A 339 8.05 -2.12 23.43
CA TYR A 339 7.30 -3.38 23.24
C TYR A 339 8.08 -4.63 23.65
N LEU A 340 9.37 -4.48 23.92
CA LEU A 340 10.25 -5.55 24.39
C LEU A 340 10.45 -5.37 25.91
N VAL A 341 10.07 -6.42 26.64
CA VAL A 341 10.30 -6.65 28.09
C VAL A 341 9.33 -5.94 29.04
N SER A 342 8.30 -6.70 29.45
CA SER A 342 8.01 -7.04 30.86
C SER A 342 7.45 -8.46 30.90
#